data_AF-A0A661P7E8-F1
#
_entry.id   AF-A0A661P7E8-F1
#
_cell.length_a   1.000
_cell.length_b   1.000
_cell.length_c   1.000
_cell.angle_alpha   90.00
_cell.angle_beta   90.00
_cell.angle_gamma   90.00
#
_symmetry.space_group_name_H-M   'P 1'
#
loop_
_entity.id
_entity.type
_entity.pdbx_description
1 polymer ?
#
loop_
_entity_poly.entity_id
_entity_poly.type
_entity_poly.pdbx_seq_one_letter_code
_entity_poly.pdbx_strand_id
1 'polypeptide(L)'
;MSQMSKVDQVTTQALIAASEAALAGRTGSAIAAFSRMVEAGSAAAAASLAELSAFGGDWGGVVSNGAKLIAEPTAVYAANVFDDMVQLLGRAGQEGEPWAKIGVVARHGLSELDRSETCEHGRQHLGTTLRSLADYADREGGPPHELIPVFGGVESEIDQEAYRDALDNLLTLQPNLKDEPDDLTRHRFALAGAYRQPDDIVTRFFQAPEVMGFEQAVETAQVLVERGQDERAWEIIEARLGLWWPVDDAQVAPVVLLIDPRLRALMTPERCAMVLATPRGSLAS
;
A
#
# COMPACT_ATOMS: atom_id res chain seq x y z
N MET A 1 27.90 -12.19 4.63
CA MET A 1 27.60 -11.09 3.68
C MET A 1 28.26 -11.43 2.35
N SER A 2 27.49 -12.00 1.42
CA SER A 2 27.98 -12.28 0.07
C SER A 2 28.20 -10.94 -0.64
N GLN A 3 29.32 -10.76 -1.34
CA GLN A 3 29.54 -9.56 -2.15
C GLN A 3 28.51 -9.55 -3.28
N MET A 4 27.60 -8.56 -3.28
CA MET A 4 26.70 -8.33 -4.42
C MET A 4 27.55 -8.18 -5.69
N SER A 5 27.12 -8.80 -6.78
CA SER A 5 27.84 -8.68 -8.03
C SER A 5 27.78 -7.23 -8.53
N LYS A 6 28.75 -6.83 -9.36
CA LYS A 6 28.74 -5.51 -10.00
C LYS A 6 27.47 -5.29 -10.84
N VAL A 7 26.86 -6.36 -11.35
CA VAL A 7 25.60 -6.31 -12.09
C VAL A 7 24.45 -5.97 -11.15
N ASP A 8 24.38 -6.61 -9.97
CA ASP A 8 23.34 -6.34 -8.98
C ASP A 8 23.39 -4.89 -8.48
N GLN A 9 24.59 -4.34 -8.26
CA GLN A 9 24.75 -2.94 -7.83
C GLN A 9 24.24 -1.93 -8.87
N VAL A 10 24.50 -2.17 -10.16
CA VAL A 10 24.03 -1.29 -11.24
C VAL A 10 22.51 -1.36 -11.36
N THR A 11 21.93 -2.55 -11.24
CA THR A 11 20.47 -2.74 -11.26
C THR A 11 19.80 -2.03 -10.09
N THR A 12 20.34 -2.16 -8.87
CA THR A 12 19.82 -1.45 -7.68
C THR A 12 19.89 0.07 -7.86
N GLN A 13 21.01 0.61 -8.35
CA GLN A 13 21.14 2.05 -8.54
C GLN A 13 20.19 2.59 -9.61
N ALA A 14 19.95 1.81 -10.68
CA ALA A 14 18.97 2.18 -11.71
C ALA A 14 17.54 2.20 -11.15
N LEU A 15 17.17 1.21 -10.32
CA LEU A 15 15.87 1.15 -9.65
C LEU A 15 15.66 2.38 -8.77
N ILE A 16 16.61 2.69 -7.88
CA ILE A 16 16.55 3.86 -6.99
C ILE A 16 16.36 5.16 -7.79
N ALA A 17 17.13 5.37 -8.85
CA ALA A 17 17.02 6.59 -9.66
C ALA A 17 15.65 6.71 -10.38
N ALA A 18 15.05 5.59 -10.79
CA ALA A 18 13.72 5.58 -11.38
C ALA A 18 12.63 5.85 -10.33
N SER A 19 12.76 5.28 -9.13
CA SER A 19 11.87 5.54 -8.00
C SER A 19 11.95 7.00 -7.55
N GLU A 20 13.15 7.58 -7.44
CA GLU A 20 13.33 9.02 -7.19
C GLU A 20 12.66 9.89 -8.27
N ALA A 21 12.69 9.47 -9.54
CA ALA A 21 11.96 10.17 -10.59
C ALA A 21 10.44 10.09 -10.39
N ALA A 22 9.90 8.94 -9.99
CA ALA A 22 8.49 8.78 -9.68
C ALA A 22 8.08 9.63 -8.46
N LEU A 23 8.86 9.58 -7.38
CA LEU A 23 8.65 10.36 -6.16
C LEU A 23 8.77 11.87 -6.39
N ALA A 24 9.47 12.31 -7.43
CA ALA A 24 9.55 13.71 -7.82
C ALA A 24 8.41 14.18 -8.74
N GLY A 25 7.39 13.35 -8.98
CA GLY A 25 6.31 13.65 -9.92
C GLY A 25 6.70 13.55 -11.40
N ARG A 26 7.89 13.02 -11.72
CA ARG A 26 8.38 12.86 -13.10
C ARG A 26 7.93 11.51 -13.68
N THR A 27 6.62 11.25 -13.64
CA THR A 27 5.99 9.96 -13.95
C THR A 27 6.42 9.40 -15.31
N GLY A 28 6.43 10.22 -16.37
CA GLY A 28 6.81 9.75 -17.71
C GLY A 28 8.26 9.24 -17.80
N SER A 29 9.19 9.91 -17.12
CA SER A 29 10.60 9.47 -17.05
C SER A 29 10.75 8.19 -16.24
N ALA A 30 10.00 8.07 -15.13
CA ALA A 30 9.99 6.86 -14.31
C ALA A 30 9.45 5.66 -15.09
N ILE A 31 8.30 5.80 -15.77
CA ILE A 31 7.72 4.75 -16.61
C ILE A 31 8.75 4.26 -17.64
N ALA A 32 9.36 5.17 -18.40
CA ALA A 32 10.36 4.79 -19.41
C ALA A 32 11.59 4.08 -18.81
N ALA A 33 12.02 4.47 -17.61
CA ALA A 33 13.12 3.81 -16.92
C ALA A 33 12.74 2.40 -16.46
N PHE A 34 11.62 2.26 -15.76
CA PHE A 34 11.16 0.95 -15.28
C PHE A 34 10.82 0.00 -16.44
N SER A 35 10.25 0.47 -17.56
CA SER A 35 9.98 -0.38 -18.73
C SER A 35 11.23 -1.06 -19.25
N ARG A 36 12.35 -0.32 -19.37
CA ARG A 36 13.64 -0.90 -19.79
C ARG A 36 14.18 -1.93 -18.80
N MET A 37 14.00 -1.70 -17.50
CA MET A 37 14.41 -2.67 -16.48
C MET A 37 13.55 -3.93 -16.50
N VAL A 38 12.25 -3.78 -16.73
CA VAL A 38 11.32 -4.89 -16.90
C VAL A 38 11.62 -5.70 -18.16
N GLU A 39 11.97 -5.05 -19.27
CA GLU A 39 12.48 -5.74 -20.48
C GLU A 39 13.78 -6.49 -20.21
N ALA A 40 14.61 -5.99 -19.29
CA ALA A 40 15.81 -6.66 -18.80
C ALA A 40 15.55 -7.72 -17.71
N GLY A 41 14.29 -7.97 -17.35
CA GLY A 41 13.88 -9.01 -16.41
C GLY A 41 13.75 -8.59 -14.94
N SER A 42 13.74 -7.29 -14.61
CA SER A 42 13.59 -6.84 -13.22
C SER A 42 12.13 -6.95 -12.73
N ALA A 43 11.86 -7.91 -11.83
CA ALA A 43 10.56 -8.04 -11.18
C ALA A 43 10.25 -6.89 -10.20
N ALA A 44 11.26 -6.33 -9.52
CA ALA A 44 11.09 -5.15 -8.66
C ALA A 44 10.59 -3.93 -9.46
N ALA A 45 11.18 -3.66 -10.63
CA ALA A 45 10.70 -2.59 -11.52
C ALA A 45 9.29 -2.88 -12.07
N ALA A 46 8.90 -4.15 -12.18
CA ALA A 46 7.55 -4.53 -12.58
C ALA A 46 6.53 -4.17 -11.49
N ALA A 47 6.90 -4.29 -10.21
CA ALA A 47 6.07 -3.81 -9.11
C ALA A 47 5.77 -2.31 -9.27
N SER A 48 6.81 -1.49 -9.44
CA SER A 48 6.66 -0.04 -9.63
C SER A 48 5.82 0.30 -10.86
N LEU A 49 6.03 -0.38 -11.99
CA LEU A 49 5.21 -0.15 -13.19
C LEU A 49 3.74 -0.54 -12.98
N ALA A 50 3.46 -1.61 -12.26
CA ALA A 50 2.08 -1.98 -11.96
C ALA A 50 1.38 -0.91 -11.10
N GLU A 51 2.06 -0.34 -10.09
CA GLU A 51 1.50 0.78 -9.33
C GLU A 51 1.21 1.99 -10.22
N LEU A 52 2.19 2.39 -11.06
CA LEU A 52 2.01 3.51 -12.00
C LEU A 52 0.89 3.24 -13.02
N SER A 53 0.76 1.99 -13.48
CA SER A 53 -0.30 1.56 -14.40
C SER A 53 -1.67 1.65 -13.72
N ALA A 54 -1.78 1.23 -12.45
CA ALA A 54 -3.02 1.29 -11.68
C ALA A 54 -3.53 2.73 -11.54
N PHE A 55 -2.65 3.65 -11.13
CA PHE A 55 -3.00 5.08 -11.07
C PHE A 55 -3.24 5.70 -12.46
N GLY A 56 -2.64 5.15 -13.51
CA GLY A 56 -2.92 5.54 -14.90
C GLY A 56 -4.21 4.97 -15.48
N GLY A 57 -4.90 4.07 -14.77
CA GLY A 57 -6.07 3.34 -15.26
C GLY A 57 -5.74 2.23 -16.28
N ASP A 58 -4.47 1.87 -16.46
CA ASP A 58 -4.03 0.75 -17.31
C ASP A 58 -4.03 -0.56 -16.52
N TRP A 59 -5.22 -1.13 -16.31
CA TRP A 59 -5.40 -2.39 -15.60
C TRP A 59 -4.78 -3.59 -16.33
N GLY A 60 -4.67 -3.54 -17.66
CA GLY A 60 -3.94 -4.55 -18.43
C GLY A 60 -2.44 -4.54 -18.10
N GLY A 61 -1.85 -3.35 -17.96
CA GLY A 61 -0.50 -3.12 -17.46
C GLY A 61 -0.30 -3.60 -16.03
N VAL A 62 -1.28 -3.39 -15.14
CA VAL A 62 -1.28 -3.95 -13.77
C VAL A 62 -1.16 -5.46 -13.81
N VAL A 63 -2.00 -6.16 -14.59
CA VAL A 63 -1.94 -7.62 -14.65
C VAL A 63 -0.63 -8.12 -15.25
N SER A 64 -0.15 -7.49 -16.33
CA SER A 64 1.08 -7.93 -17.00
C SER A 64 2.33 -7.73 -16.13
N ASN A 65 2.41 -6.63 -15.39
CA ASN A 65 3.58 -6.33 -14.57
C ASN A 65 3.49 -6.98 -13.20
N GLY A 66 2.29 -7.04 -12.61
CA GLY A 66 2.05 -7.79 -11.38
C GLY A 66 2.38 -9.26 -11.53
N ALA A 67 2.04 -9.90 -12.65
CA ALA A 67 2.41 -11.29 -12.93
C ALA A 67 3.92 -11.57 -12.85
N LYS A 68 4.76 -10.59 -13.20
CA LYS A 68 6.22 -10.71 -13.13
C LYS A 68 6.71 -10.70 -11.68
N LEU A 69 6.16 -9.81 -10.85
CA LEU A 69 6.46 -9.81 -9.42
C LEU A 69 5.95 -11.09 -8.74
N ILE A 70 4.74 -11.55 -9.07
CA ILE A 70 4.18 -12.78 -8.51
C ILE A 70 5.04 -14.01 -8.83
N ALA A 71 5.71 -14.03 -9.98
CA ALA A 71 6.64 -15.10 -10.35
C ALA A 71 7.98 -15.03 -9.58
N GLU A 72 8.34 -13.87 -9.03
CA GLU A 72 9.60 -13.66 -8.29
C GLU A 72 9.35 -12.83 -7.02
N PRO A 73 8.63 -13.38 -6.01
CA PRO A 73 8.21 -12.62 -4.83
C PRO A 73 9.37 -12.08 -3.98
N THR A 74 10.56 -12.68 -4.10
CA THR A 74 11.77 -12.25 -3.38
C THR A 74 12.46 -11.05 -4.01
N ALA A 75 11.95 -10.54 -5.14
CA ALA A 75 12.49 -9.35 -5.80
C ALA A 75 12.22 -8.05 -5.00
N VAL A 76 11.32 -8.09 -4.04
CA VAL A 76 11.00 -7.01 -3.09
C VAL A 76 11.34 -7.48 -1.68
N TYR A 77 11.76 -6.54 -0.83
CA TYR A 77 12.12 -6.86 0.55
C TYR A 77 10.89 -6.84 1.46
N ALA A 78 10.02 -5.83 1.27
CA ALA A 78 8.89 -5.64 2.15
C ALA A 78 7.66 -6.44 1.67
N ALA A 79 7.13 -7.29 2.56
CA ALA A 79 5.99 -8.18 2.24
C ALA A 79 4.73 -7.41 1.84
N ASN A 80 4.55 -6.18 2.32
CA ASN A 80 3.42 -5.33 1.95
C ASN A 80 3.41 -4.99 0.45
N VAL A 81 4.57 -4.89 -0.22
CA VAL A 81 4.60 -4.66 -1.69
C VAL A 81 3.97 -5.84 -2.44
N PHE A 82 4.21 -7.06 -1.96
CA PHE A 82 3.60 -8.25 -2.53
C PHE A 82 2.08 -8.29 -2.26
N ASP A 83 1.67 -7.97 -1.03
CA ASP A 83 0.26 -7.93 -0.66
C ASP A 83 -0.51 -6.85 -1.44
N ASP A 84 0.09 -5.66 -1.62
CA ASP A 84 -0.42 -4.58 -2.48
C ASP A 84 -0.57 -5.06 -3.92
N MET A 85 0.40 -5.81 -4.45
CA MET A 85 0.32 -6.35 -5.80
C MET A 85 -0.84 -7.33 -5.97
N VAL A 86 -1.03 -8.22 -5.00
CA VAL A 86 -2.14 -9.18 -5.03
C VAL A 86 -3.47 -8.43 -4.99
N GLN A 87 -3.58 -7.39 -4.17
CA GLN A 87 -4.78 -6.55 -4.13
C GLN A 87 -5.03 -5.79 -5.43
N LEU A 88 -3.99 -5.23 -6.05
CA LEU A 88 -4.08 -4.59 -7.36
C LEU A 88 -4.54 -5.57 -8.45
N LEU A 89 -4.09 -6.83 -8.41
CA LEU A 89 -4.58 -7.87 -9.32
C LEU A 89 -6.06 -8.18 -9.09
N GLY A 90 -6.51 -8.27 -7.83
CA GLY A 90 -7.92 -8.41 -7.49
C GLY A 90 -8.75 -7.21 -7.98
N ARG A 91 -8.23 -5.99 -7.81
CA ARG A 91 -8.84 -4.75 -8.29
C ARG A 91 -8.92 -4.71 -9.81
N ALA A 92 -7.88 -5.14 -10.53
CA ALA A 92 -7.89 -5.18 -11.99
C ALA A 92 -9.05 -6.04 -12.53
N GLY A 93 -9.41 -7.14 -11.84
CA GLY A 93 -10.56 -7.97 -12.20
C GLY A 93 -11.89 -7.25 -12.06
N GLN A 94 -12.04 -6.45 -11.00
CA GLN A 94 -13.21 -5.60 -10.79
C GLN A 94 -13.32 -4.48 -11.84
N GLU A 95 -12.17 -4.05 -12.37
CA GLU A 95 -12.05 -2.98 -13.37
C GLU A 95 -12.14 -3.51 -14.82
N GLY A 96 -12.45 -4.79 -14.99
CA GLY A 96 -12.79 -5.38 -16.29
C GLY A 96 -11.74 -6.30 -16.90
N GLU A 97 -10.59 -6.52 -16.24
CA GLU A 97 -9.66 -7.56 -16.67
C GLU A 97 -10.28 -8.95 -16.45
N PRO A 98 -10.07 -9.92 -17.37
CA PRO A 98 -10.66 -11.25 -17.22
C PRO A 98 -10.18 -11.96 -15.97
N TRP A 99 -11.10 -12.37 -15.08
CA TRP A 99 -10.79 -13.13 -13.88
C TRP A 99 -9.98 -14.40 -14.14
N ALA A 100 -10.24 -15.08 -15.26
CA ALA A 100 -9.44 -16.25 -15.68
C ALA A 100 -7.94 -15.93 -15.82
N LYS A 101 -7.58 -14.73 -16.30
CA LYS A 101 -6.19 -14.27 -16.43
C LYS A 101 -5.57 -14.06 -15.05
N ILE A 102 -6.30 -13.45 -14.12
CA ILE A 102 -5.86 -13.23 -12.74
C ILE A 102 -5.65 -14.56 -12.01
N GLY A 103 -6.58 -15.51 -12.17
CA GLY A 103 -6.45 -16.85 -11.60
C GLY A 103 -5.24 -17.62 -12.15
N VAL A 104 -4.90 -17.46 -13.44
CA VAL A 104 -3.67 -18.01 -14.03
C VAL A 104 -2.42 -17.41 -13.37
N VAL A 105 -2.39 -16.09 -13.17
CA VAL A 105 -1.27 -15.41 -12.48
C VAL A 105 -1.10 -15.95 -11.05
N ALA A 106 -2.18 -16.04 -10.29
CA ALA A 106 -2.15 -16.54 -8.91
C ALA A 106 -1.62 -17.98 -8.82
N ARG A 107 -2.14 -18.88 -9.67
CA ARG A 107 -1.72 -20.30 -9.71
C ARG A 107 -0.30 -20.48 -10.21
N HIS A 108 0.15 -19.64 -11.14
CA HIS A 108 1.55 -19.62 -11.56
C HIS A 108 2.47 -19.22 -10.39
N GLY A 109 2.13 -18.16 -9.65
CA GLY A 109 2.85 -17.76 -8.44
C GLY A 109 2.96 -18.88 -7.41
N LEU A 110 1.89 -19.63 -7.17
CA LEU A 110 1.92 -20.80 -6.28
C LEU A 110 2.93 -21.85 -6.76
N SER A 111 2.94 -22.15 -8.06
CA SER A 111 3.91 -23.10 -8.63
C SER A 111 5.36 -22.64 -8.53
N GLU A 112 5.63 -21.33 -8.60
CA GLU A 112 6.99 -20.79 -8.43
C GLU A 112 7.41 -20.75 -6.97
N LEU A 113 6.48 -20.43 -6.07
CA LEU A 113 6.72 -20.41 -4.63
C LEU A 113 7.08 -21.81 -4.07
N ASP A 114 6.50 -22.88 -4.62
CA ASP A 114 6.86 -24.25 -4.27
C ASP A 114 8.31 -24.61 -4.67
N ARG A 115 8.88 -23.89 -5.64
CA ARG A 115 10.26 -24.07 -6.12
C ARG A 115 11.25 -23.12 -5.44
N SER A 116 10.78 -22.11 -4.72
CA SER A 116 11.65 -21.08 -4.13
C SER A 116 12.32 -21.54 -2.84
N GLU A 117 13.51 -21.01 -2.58
CA GLU A 117 14.27 -21.21 -1.33
C GLU A 117 13.83 -20.26 -0.20
N THR A 118 12.65 -19.64 -0.30
CA THR A 118 12.12 -18.75 0.75
C THR A 118 11.94 -19.49 2.07
N CYS A 119 12.14 -18.80 3.20
CA CYS A 119 11.92 -19.37 4.53
C CYS A 119 10.46 -19.83 4.69
N GLU A 120 10.23 -20.83 5.54
CA GLU A 120 8.91 -21.47 5.71
C GLU A 120 7.80 -20.47 6.06
N HIS A 121 8.09 -19.52 6.96
CA HIS A 121 7.13 -18.49 7.35
C HIS A 121 6.73 -17.58 6.17
N GLY A 122 7.71 -17.08 5.42
CA GLY A 122 7.46 -16.28 4.22
C GLY A 122 6.69 -17.07 3.16
N ARG A 123 7.03 -18.34 2.95
CA ARG A 123 6.31 -19.24 2.04
C ARG A 123 4.85 -19.43 2.46
N GLN A 124 4.58 -19.59 3.76
CA GLN A 124 3.22 -19.74 4.27
C GLN A 124 2.37 -18.49 4.04
N HIS A 125 2.92 -17.30 4.31
CA HIS A 125 2.23 -16.01 4.07
C HIS A 125 1.91 -15.86 2.58
N LEU A 126 2.93 -15.85 1.71
CA LEU A 126 2.78 -15.67 0.27
C LEU A 126 1.83 -16.70 -0.35
N GLY A 127 1.95 -17.97 0.06
CA GLY A 127 1.11 -19.05 -0.44
C GLY A 127 -0.34 -18.91 -0.01
N THR A 128 -0.60 -18.37 1.19
CA THR A 128 -1.96 -18.07 1.65
C THR A 128 -2.55 -16.92 0.85
N THR A 129 -1.81 -15.83 0.70
CA THR A 129 -2.23 -14.68 -0.11
C THR A 129 -2.53 -15.06 -1.57
N LEU A 130 -1.70 -15.87 -2.22
CA LEU A 130 -1.93 -16.32 -3.60
C LEU A 130 -3.10 -17.29 -3.75
N ARG A 131 -3.32 -18.18 -2.77
CA ARG A 131 -4.53 -19.02 -2.75
C ARG A 131 -5.79 -18.17 -2.63
N SER A 132 -5.78 -17.17 -1.77
CA SER A 132 -6.90 -16.22 -1.66
C SER A 132 -7.17 -15.51 -3.00
N LEU A 133 -6.12 -15.11 -3.75
CA LEU A 133 -6.29 -14.52 -5.09
C LEU A 133 -6.86 -15.50 -6.11
N ALA A 134 -6.39 -16.74 -6.12
CA ALA A 134 -6.93 -17.77 -7.00
C ALA A 134 -8.41 -18.03 -6.70
N ASP A 135 -8.75 -18.21 -5.42
CA ASP A 135 -10.13 -18.44 -4.97
C ASP A 135 -11.03 -17.23 -5.27
N TYR A 136 -10.52 -16.02 -5.09
CA TYR A 136 -11.25 -14.78 -5.39
C TYR A 136 -11.51 -14.64 -6.89
N ALA A 137 -10.53 -14.98 -7.73
CA ALA A 137 -10.66 -14.99 -9.18
C ALA A 137 -11.63 -16.07 -9.68
N ASP A 138 -11.60 -17.28 -9.10
CA ASP A 138 -12.53 -18.36 -9.45
C ASP A 138 -13.99 -18.01 -9.09
N ARG A 139 -14.18 -17.11 -8.11
CA ARG A 139 -15.48 -16.52 -7.75
C ARG A 139 -15.82 -15.24 -8.52
N GLU A 140 -14.99 -14.82 -9.47
CA GLU A 140 -15.15 -13.56 -10.21
C GLU A 140 -15.33 -12.32 -9.30
N GLY A 141 -14.59 -12.29 -8.20
CA GLY A 141 -14.65 -11.22 -7.20
C GLY A 141 -15.83 -11.30 -6.23
N GLY A 142 -16.62 -12.39 -6.28
CA GLY A 142 -17.76 -12.64 -5.42
C GLY A 142 -17.39 -12.93 -3.94
N PRO A 143 -18.38 -12.86 -3.02
CA PRO A 143 -18.15 -12.96 -1.58
C PRO A 143 -17.39 -14.22 -1.09
N PRO A 144 -16.65 -14.12 0.04
CA PRO A 144 -16.39 -12.88 0.80
C PRO A 144 -15.59 -11.88 -0.05
N HIS A 145 -16.01 -10.62 -0.02
CA HIS A 145 -15.58 -9.59 -0.98
C HIS A 145 -14.15 -9.09 -0.71
N GLU A 146 -13.57 -9.50 0.41
CA GLU A 146 -12.21 -9.16 0.81
C GLU A 146 -11.24 -10.25 0.37
N LEU A 147 -10.29 -9.86 -0.49
CA LEU A 147 -9.24 -10.72 -1.01
C LEU A 147 -8.14 -10.96 0.03
N ILE A 148 -7.75 -9.91 0.75
CA ILE A 148 -6.87 -9.95 1.92
C ILE A 148 -7.56 -9.06 2.96
N PRO A 149 -7.69 -9.49 4.22
CA PRO A 149 -7.97 -8.56 5.30
C PRO A 149 -6.72 -7.69 5.46
N VAL A 150 -6.64 -6.60 4.69
CA VAL A 150 -5.48 -5.68 4.60
C VAL A 150 -5.10 -5.13 5.96
N PHE A 151 -6.08 -5.04 6.85
CA PHE A 151 -5.88 -4.68 8.24
C PHE A 151 -6.70 -5.66 9.05
N GLY A 152 -6.01 -6.66 9.61
CA GLY A 152 -6.55 -7.69 10.48
C GLY A 152 -7.61 -7.13 11.41
N GLY A 153 -8.85 -7.35 11.02
CA GLY A 153 -9.98 -6.72 11.65
C GLY A 153 -11.14 -7.67 11.61
N VAL A 154 -11.08 -8.71 12.45
CA VAL A 154 -12.31 -9.28 13.01
C VAL A 154 -13.16 -8.07 13.44
N GLU A 155 -14.45 -8.07 13.11
CA GLU A 155 -15.42 -7.11 13.64
C GLU A 155 -15.46 -7.25 15.18
N SER A 156 -14.44 -6.78 15.88
CA SER A 156 -14.45 -6.65 17.32
C SER A 156 -15.27 -5.41 17.66
N GLU A 157 -16.15 -5.56 18.65
CA GLU A 157 -16.91 -4.46 19.21
C GLU A 157 -15.98 -3.33 19.68
N ILE A 158 -16.48 -2.09 19.60
CA ILE A 158 -15.80 -0.90 20.10
C ILE A 158 -15.70 -1.02 21.63
N ASP A 159 -14.49 -1.25 22.15
CA ASP A 159 -14.25 -1.32 23.59
C ASP A 159 -13.81 0.04 24.15
N GLN A 160 -14.80 0.84 24.57
CA GLN A 160 -14.55 2.17 25.13
C GLN A 160 -13.90 2.14 26.53
N GLU A 161 -14.03 1.05 27.27
CA GLU A 161 -13.40 0.93 28.59
C GLU A 161 -11.91 0.67 28.42
N ALA A 162 -11.55 -0.33 27.60
CA ALA A 162 -10.15 -0.63 27.31
C ALA A 162 -9.43 0.53 26.61
N TYR A 163 -10.13 1.30 25.76
CA TYR A 163 -9.55 2.53 25.17
C TYR A 163 -9.21 3.59 26.23
N ARG A 164 -10.15 3.87 27.14
CA ARG A 164 -9.92 4.85 28.22
C ARG A 164 -8.81 4.40 29.14
N ASP A 165 -8.79 3.12 29.52
CA ASP A 165 -7.72 2.54 30.32
C ASP A 165 -6.35 2.66 29.62
N ALA A 166 -6.29 2.43 28.30
CA ALA A 166 -5.05 2.61 27.54
C ALA A 166 -4.57 4.06 27.53
N LEU A 167 -5.48 5.03 27.40
CA LEU A 167 -5.14 6.46 27.47
C LEU A 167 -4.67 6.88 28.86
N ASP A 168 -5.36 6.46 29.91
CA ASP A 168 -5.04 6.81 31.30
C ASP A 168 -3.70 6.21 31.74
N ASN A 169 -3.36 5.02 31.24
CA ASN A 169 -2.10 4.35 31.54
C ASN A 169 -0.95 4.72 30.59
N LEU A 170 -1.19 5.51 29.54
CA LEU A 170 -0.21 5.75 28.47
C LEU A 170 1.14 6.25 29.00
N LEU A 171 1.15 7.31 29.81
CA LEU A 171 2.39 7.88 30.36
C LEU A 171 3.02 7.02 31.46
N THR A 172 2.25 6.09 32.05
CA THR A 172 2.79 5.09 32.97
C THR A 172 3.55 4.01 32.20
N LEU A 173 3.02 3.58 31.05
CA LEU A 173 3.61 2.54 30.21
C LEU A 173 4.73 3.08 29.31
N GLN A 174 4.63 4.33 28.86
CA GLN A 174 5.58 5.00 28.00
C GLN A 174 5.97 6.37 28.57
N PRO A 175 6.74 6.39 29.66
CA PRO A 175 7.14 7.63 30.32
C PRO A 175 8.01 8.54 29.45
N ASN A 176 8.69 7.99 28.43
CA ASN A 176 9.47 8.75 27.45
C ASN A 176 8.63 9.76 26.66
N LEU A 177 7.34 9.46 26.41
CA LEU A 177 6.45 10.36 25.67
C LEU A 177 6.12 11.66 26.42
N LYS A 178 6.45 11.74 27.72
CA LYS A 178 6.17 12.93 28.52
C LYS A 178 6.92 14.17 28.01
N ASP A 179 8.13 13.95 27.51
CA ASP A 179 9.01 15.02 27.03
C ASP A 179 8.96 15.18 25.49
N GLU A 180 8.11 14.39 24.82
CA GLU A 180 7.94 14.33 23.36
C GLU A 180 6.46 14.59 22.99
N PRO A 181 5.99 15.86 23.02
CA PRO A 181 4.56 16.19 22.88
C PRO A 181 3.95 15.76 21.54
N ASP A 182 4.75 15.81 20.47
CA ASP A 182 4.32 15.38 19.13
C ASP A 182 4.16 13.87 19.07
N ASP A 183 5.09 13.11 19.67
CA ASP A 183 5.01 11.65 19.74
C ASP A 183 3.86 11.20 20.66
N LEU A 184 3.63 11.88 21.77
CA LEU A 184 2.46 11.65 22.61
C LEU A 184 1.15 11.84 21.81
N THR A 185 1.09 12.87 20.96
CA THR A 185 -0.08 13.15 20.13
C THR A 185 -0.29 12.07 19.08
N ARG A 186 0.77 11.67 18.36
CA ARG A 186 0.73 10.53 17.41
C ARG A 186 0.32 9.24 18.11
N HIS A 187 0.84 8.97 19.30
CA HIS A 187 0.53 7.75 20.03
C HIS A 187 -0.95 7.69 20.45
N ARG A 188 -1.52 8.82 20.90
CA ARG A 188 -2.94 8.90 21.21
C ARG A 188 -3.84 8.72 19.98
N PHE A 189 -3.41 9.22 18.82
CA PHE A 189 -4.08 8.94 17.55
C PHE A 189 -4.03 7.44 17.23
N ALA A 190 -2.84 6.82 17.33
CA ALA A 190 -2.66 5.39 17.07
C ALA A 190 -3.53 4.53 18.00
N LEU A 191 -3.69 4.91 19.27
CA LEU A 191 -4.64 4.25 20.17
C LEU A 191 -6.09 4.39 19.69
N ALA A 192 -6.50 5.57 19.21
CA ALA A 192 -7.85 5.74 18.65
C ALA A 192 -8.10 4.81 17.45
N GLY A 193 -7.11 4.64 16.57
CA GLY A 193 -7.14 3.67 15.47
C GLY A 193 -7.23 2.23 15.96
N ALA A 194 -6.32 1.83 16.86
CA ALA A 194 -6.23 0.48 17.41
C ALA A 194 -7.51 0.03 18.14
N TYR A 195 -8.17 0.95 18.85
CA TYR A 195 -9.42 0.72 19.56
C TYR A 195 -10.67 1.12 18.76
N ARG A 196 -10.53 1.46 17.47
CA ARG A 196 -11.63 1.81 16.55
C ARG A 196 -12.56 2.90 17.10
N GLN A 197 -11.99 4.03 17.48
CA GLN A 197 -12.71 5.18 18.03
C GLN A 197 -12.86 6.26 16.93
N PRO A 198 -13.85 6.17 16.03
CA PRO A 198 -13.93 7.03 14.84
C PRO A 198 -14.08 8.52 15.18
N ASP A 199 -14.75 8.86 16.29
CA ASP A 199 -14.88 10.25 16.73
C ASP A 199 -13.55 10.81 17.23
N ASP A 200 -12.75 10.00 17.93
CA ASP A 200 -11.44 10.39 18.44
C ASP A 200 -10.38 10.46 17.33
N ILE A 201 -10.42 9.56 16.33
CA ILE A 201 -9.57 9.62 15.13
C ILE A 201 -9.73 11.00 14.47
N VAL A 202 -10.96 11.36 14.14
CA VAL A 202 -11.27 12.64 13.48
C VAL A 202 -10.91 13.83 14.37
N THR A 203 -11.28 13.79 15.65
CA THR A 203 -11.00 14.88 16.59
C THR A 203 -9.50 15.12 16.74
N ARG A 204 -8.70 14.06 16.91
CA ARG A 204 -7.25 14.17 17.13
C ARG A 204 -6.53 14.66 15.87
N PHE A 205 -6.93 14.19 14.69
CA PHE A 205 -6.34 14.66 13.43
C PHE A 205 -6.47 16.18 13.27
N PHE A 206 -7.67 16.73 13.51
CA PHE A 206 -7.92 18.16 13.36
C PHE A 206 -7.42 19.03 14.52
N GLN A 207 -7.12 18.45 15.68
CA GLN A 207 -6.55 19.19 16.82
C GLN A 207 -5.06 19.49 16.65
N ALA A 208 -4.32 18.63 15.95
CA ALA A 208 -2.88 18.79 15.73
C ALA A 208 -2.48 18.33 14.31
N PRO A 209 -3.04 18.94 13.25
CA PRO A 209 -2.83 18.49 11.88
C PRO A 209 -1.36 18.57 11.44
N GLU A 210 -0.54 19.42 12.06
CA GLU A 210 0.88 19.61 11.77
C GLU A 210 1.78 18.44 12.19
N VAL A 211 1.34 17.61 13.16
CA VAL A 211 2.09 16.44 13.61
C VAL A 211 1.64 15.13 12.96
N MET A 212 0.57 15.19 12.14
CA MET A 212 -0.04 14.04 11.47
C MET A 212 0.52 13.87 10.05
N GLY A 213 1.00 12.66 9.78
CA GLY A 213 1.54 12.25 8.48
C GLY A 213 0.45 11.75 7.53
N PHE A 214 0.91 11.07 6.48
CA PHE A 214 0.02 10.53 5.46
C PHE A 214 -0.83 9.37 5.99
N GLU A 215 -0.27 8.46 6.79
CA GLU A 215 -1.01 7.32 7.32
C GLU A 215 -2.20 7.76 8.18
N GLN A 216 -2.01 8.76 9.03
CA GLN A 216 -3.10 9.31 9.85
C GLN A 216 -4.16 10.03 9.00
N ALA A 217 -3.76 10.63 7.87
CA ALA A 217 -4.70 11.21 6.92
C ALA A 217 -5.56 10.13 6.24
N VAL A 218 -4.96 9.00 5.86
CA VAL A 218 -5.66 7.84 5.29
C VAL A 218 -6.68 7.26 6.28
N GLU A 219 -6.27 7.01 7.53
CA GLU A 219 -7.17 6.51 8.57
C GLU A 219 -8.33 7.48 8.85
N THR A 220 -8.04 8.78 8.92
CA THR A 220 -9.08 9.80 9.11
C THR A 220 -10.01 9.88 7.90
N ALA A 221 -9.49 9.74 6.68
CA ALA A 221 -10.27 9.79 5.45
C ALA A 221 -11.24 8.61 5.35
N GLN A 222 -10.84 7.41 5.78
CA GLN A 222 -11.74 6.24 5.85
C GLN A 222 -12.98 6.56 6.71
N VAL A 223 -12.77 7.12 7.90
CA VAL A 223 -13.87 7.51 8.80
C VAL A 223 -14.74 8.61 8.18
N LEU A 224 -14.14 9.56 7.47
CA LEU A 224 -14.90 10.64 6.80
C LEU A 224 -15.76 10.10 5.65
N VAL A 225 -15.25 9.17 4.85
CA VAL A 225 -16.04 8.50 3.79
C VAL A 225 -17.21 7.72 4.38
N GLU A 226 -16.99 6.97 5.47
CA GLU A 226 -18.08 6.25 6.16
C GLU A 226 -19.19 7.20 6.66
N ARG A 227 -18.86 8.48 6.90
CA ARG A 227 -19.79 9.55 7.24
C ARG A 227 -20.34 10.33 6.04
N GLY A 228 -20.03 9.92 4.81
CA GLY A 228 -20.43 10.58 3.57
C GLY A 228 -19.76 11.93 3.32
N GLN A 229 -18.56 12.15 3.87
CA GLN A 229 -17.79 13.40 3.75
C GLN A 229 -16.63 13.26 2.75
N ASP A 230 -16.93 12.73 1.56
CA ASP A 230 -15.94 12.34 0.54
C ASP A 230 -14.98 13.46 0.13
N GLU A 231 -15.49 14.68 -0.11
CA GLU A 231 -14.64 15.82 -0.49
C GLU A 231 -13.68 16.20 0.64
N ARG A 232 -14.16 16.19 1.88
CA ARG A 232 -13.31 16.47 3.05
C ARG A 232 -12.29 15.36 3.28
N ALA A 233 -12.66 14.11 3.01
CA ALA A 233 -11.74 12.97 3.06
C ALA A 233 -10.61 13.13 2.02
N TRP A 234 -10.95 13.57 0.81
CA TRP A 234 -9.97 13.87 -0.22
C TRP A 234 -9.06 15.05 0.16
N GLU A 235 -9.62 16.17 0.64
CA GLU A 235 -8.86 17.37 1.03
C GLU A 235 -7.73 17.04 2.01
N ILE A 236 -7.97 16.17 2.99
CA ILE A 236 -6.94 15.79 3.98
C ILE A 236 -5.89 14.84 3.39
N ILE A 237 -6.28 13.95 2.47
CA ILE A 237 -5.33 13.09 1.75
C ILE A 237 -4.44 13.98 0.89
N GLU A 238 -5.03 14.85 0.07
CA GLU A 238 -4.33 15.76 -0.83
C GLU A 238 -3.31 16.61 -0.08
N ALA A 239 -3.73 17.22 1.04
CA ALA A 239 -2.86 18.04 1.90
C ALA A 239 -1.71 17.27 2.55
N ARG A 240 -1.69 15.93 2.50
CA ARG A 240 -0.69 15.07 3.12
C ARG A 240 0.00 14.14 2.13
N LEU A 241 -0.34 14.17 0.84
CA LEU A 241 0.28 13.35 -0.21
C LEU A 241 1.80 13.50 -0.25
N GLY A 242 2.31 14.72 -0.07
CA GLY A 242 3.74 14.99 -0.04
C GLY A 242 4.49 14.34 1.12
N LEU A 243 3.78 13.91 2.17
CA LEU A 243 4.37 13.24 3.34
C LEU A 243 4.40 11.72 3.23
N TRP A 244 3.78 11.12 2.20
CA TRP A 244 3.89 9.68 1.98
C TRP A 244 5.32 9.30 1.61
N TRP A 245 5.81 8.20 2.18
CA TRP A 245 7.13 7.66 1.87
C TRP A 245 7.07 6.14 1.70
N PRO A 246 7.74 5.59 0.67
CA PRO A 246 7.76 4.14 0.47
C PRO A 246 8.57 3.43 1.57
N VAL A 247 8.19 2.19 1.88
CA VAL A 247 8.98 1.31 2.77
C VAL A 247 9.94 0.40 2.00
N ASP A 248 9.84 0.40 0.67
CA ASP A 248 10.67 -0.37 -0.26
C ASP A 248 10.90 0.45 -1.54
N ASP A 249 12.09 0.34 -2.14
CA ASP A 249 12.46 1.09 -3.36
C ASP A 249 11.55 0.74 -4.55
N ALA A 250 10.87 -0.40 -4.53
CA ALA A 250 9.90 -0.80 -5.55
C ALA A 250 8.54 -0.07 -5.43
N GLN A 251 8.24 0.56 -4.28
CA GLN A 251 7.02 1.33 -4.10
C GLN A 251 7.20 2.77 -4.59
N VAL A 252 6.27 3.22 -5.41
CA VAL A 252 6.30 4.53 -6.05
C VAL A 252 4.96 5.28 -5.97
N ALA A 253 3.91 4.66 -5.44
CA ALA A 253 2.64 5.32 -5.16
C ALA A 253 1.92 4.72 -3.93
N PRO A 254 1.06 5.50 -3.24
CA PRO A 254 0.28 5.03 -2.09
C PRO A 254 -0.88 4.13 -2.55
N VAL A 255 -0.58 2.86 -2.87
CA VAL A 255 -1.54 1.89 -3.43
C VAL A 255 -2.82 1.75 -2.59
N VAL A 256 -2.72 1.91 -1.27
CA VAL A 256 -3.87 1.89 -0.32
C VAL A 256 -5.06 2.73 -0.80
N LEU A 257 -4.82 3.85 -1.50
CA LEU A 257 -5.88 4.71 -2.02
C LEU A 257 -6.74 4.02 -3.10
N LEU A 258 -6.20 3.06 -3.84
CA LEU A 258 -6.88 2.32 -4.91
C LEU A 258 -7.47 0.98 -4.44
N ILE A 259 -6.86 0.37 -3.43
CA ILE A 259 -7.22 -0.98 -2.98
C ILE A 259 -8.18 -0.99 -1.79
N ASP A 260 -8.16 0.04 -0.94
CA ASP A 260 -9.11 0.13 0.18
C ASP A 260 -10.54 0.34 -0.37
N PRO A 261 -11.49 -0.56 -0.06
CA PRO A 261 -12.88 -0.47 -0.51
C PRO A 261 -13.57 0.85 -0.19
N ARG A 262 -13.20 1.49 0.91
CA ARG A 262 -13.73 2.78 1.38
C ARG A 262 -13.15 3.93 0.57
N LEU A 263 -11.84 3.92 0.31
CA LEU A 263 -11.17 5.04 -0.33
C LEU A 263 -11.22 5.03 -1.85
N ARG A 264 -11.27 3.85 -2.48
CA ARG A 264 -11.18 3.72 -3.95
C ARG A 264 -12.23 4.52 -4.72
N ALA A 265 -13.41 4.75 -4.14
CA ALA A 265 -14.45 5.56 -4.77
C ALA A 265 -14.07 7.06 -4.83
N LEU A 266 -13.17 7.52 -3.96
CA LEU A 266 -12.61 8.87 -4.02
C LEU A 266 -11.66 9.05 -5.20
N MET A 267 -11.07 7.98 -5.72
CA MET A 267 -9.97 8.05 -6.69
C MET A 267 -10.47 8.21 -8.12
N THR A 268 -10.81 9.45 -8.50
CA THR A 268 -11.07 9.79 -9.91
C THR A 268 -9.78 9.80 -10.73
N PRO A 269 -9.85 9.73 -12.08
CA PRO A 269 -8.67 9.84 -12.93
C PRO A 269 -7.83 11.10 -12.67
N GLU A 270 -8.48 12.24 -12.38
CA GLU A 270 -7.81 13.50 -12.07
C GLU A 270 -7.08 13.42 -10.73
N ARG A 271 -7.70 12.83 -9.71
CA ARG A 271 -7.07 12.62 -8.40
C ARG A 271 -5.91 11.63 -8.49
N CYS A 272 -6.04 10.57 -9.30
CA CYS A 272 -4.93 9.65 -9.57
C CYS A 272 -3.76 10.34 -10.27
N ALA A 273 -4.04 11.16 -11.29
CA ALA A 273 -3.01 11.96 -11.96
C ALA A 273 -2.33 12.94 -10.99
N MET A 274 -3.10 13.56 -10.09
CA MET A 274 -2.56 14.41 -9.03
C MET A 274 -1.63 13.63 -8.09
N VAL A 275 -2.06 12.46 -7.60
CA VAL A 275 -1.21 11.59 -6.77
C VAL A 275 0.13 11.32 -7.44
N LEU A 276 0.13 11.00 -8.74
CA LEU A 276 1.36 10.72 -9.49
C LEU A 276 2.23 11.96 -9.76
N ALA A 277 1.63 13.15 -9.81
CA ALA A 277 2.32 14.40 -10.07
C ALA A 277 2.87 15.05 -8.79
N THR A 278 2.32 14.73 -7.62
CA THR A 278 2.74 15.31 -6.34
C THR A 278 4.13 14.80 -5.93
N PRO A 279 5.12 15.69 -5.74
CA PRO A 279 6.41 15.34 -5.17
C PRO A 279 6.29 14.85 -3.72
N ARG A 280 7.16 13.92 -3.30
CA ARG A 280 7.03 13.20 -2.02
C ARG A 280 8.29 13.21 -1.17
N GLY A 281 8.11 13.12 0.15
CA GLY A 281 9.14 13.19 1.18
C GLY A 281 10.04 14.41 1.04
N SER A 282 11.36 14.20 1.00
CA SER A 282 12.33 15.31 0.88
C SER A 282 12.22 16.12 -0.41
N LEU A 283 11.43 15.64 -1.38
CA LEU A 283 11.15 16.32 -2.64
C LEU A 283 9.85 17.12 -2.60
N ALA A 284 9.03 16.97 -1.54
CA ALA A 284 7.88 17.82 -1.28
C ALA A 284 8.39 19.17 -0.76
N SER A 285 8.12 20.24 -1.52
CA SER A 285 8.51 21.62 -1.22
C SER A 285 7.32 22.43 -0.70
#